data_AF-A0A0E9LX94-F1
#
_entry.id   AF-A0A0E9LX94-F1
#
_cell.length_a   1.000
_cell.length_b   1.000
_cell.length_c   1.000
_cell.angle_alpha   90.00
_cell.angle_beta   90.00
_cell.angle_gamma   90.00
#
_symmetry.space_group_name_H-M   'P 1'
#
loop_
_entity.id
_entity.type
_entity.pdbx_description
1 polymer ?
#
loop_
_entity_poly.entity_id
_entity_poly.type
_entity_poly.pdbx_seq_one_letter_code
_entity_poly.pdbx_strand_id
1 'polypeptide(L)'
;MLPVILAFMFVLFTAKIIAYRIIGKIFGTSPAINQYLSSASATSKAFAVILLPIIVLLPFSEPALQVGLIKTGIGLFIALYLIQLTHGIRANFSNLLSGYYIILYLCALEILPLAILYKVLFK
;
A
#
# COMPACT_ATOMS: atom_id res chain seq x y z
N MET A 1 20.78 -11.85 -1.61
CA MET A 1 19.83 -11.03 -2.41
C MET A 1 18.59 -10.65 -1.60
N LEU A 2 17.88 -11.62 -1.02
CA LEU A 2 16.73 -11.39 -0.11
C LEU A 2 16.92 -10.34 1.03
N PRO A 3 18.04 -10.31 1.78
CA PRO A 3 18.20 -9.34 2.88
C PRO A 3 18.34 -7.88 2.39
N VAL A 4 18.91 -7.66 1.21
CA VAL A 4 19.09 -6.32 0.63
C VAL A 4 17.75 -5.74 0.17
N ILE A 5 16.89 -6.58 -0.41
CA ILE A 5 15.55 -6.21 -0.86
C ILE A 5 14.67 -5.83 0.35
N LEU A 6 14.76 -6.62 1.43
CA LEU A 6 14.06 -6.35 2.69
C LEU A 6 14.51 -5.02 3.32
N ALA A 7 15.82 -4.77 3.38
CA ALA A 7 16.36 -3.51 3.90
C ALA A 7 15.89 -2.32 3.06
N PHE A 8 15.91 -2.44 1.74
CA PHE A 8 15.47 -1.39 0.83
C PHE A 8 13.97 -1.08 0.97
N MET A 9 13.12 -2.12 1.05
CA MET A 9 11.69 -1.95 1.32
C MET A 9 11.44 -1.26 2.67
N PHE A 10 12.17 -1.66 3.71
CA PHE A 10 12.04 -1.06 5.03
C PHE A 10 12.36 0.43 5.01
N VAL A 11 13.43 0.83 4.31
CA VAL A 11 13.81 2.23 4.12
C VAL A 11 12.72 3.01 3.38
N LEU A 12 12.18 2.47 2.29
CA LEU A 12 11.11 3.13 1.52
C LEU A 12 9.83 3.33 2.34
N PHE A 13 9.39 2.32 3.08
CA PHE A 13 8.20 2.44 3.93
C PHE A 13 8.41 3.44 5.07
N THR A 14 9.60 3.45 5.68
CA THR A 14 9.94 4.41 6.74
C THR A 14 10.00 5.83 6.20
N ALA A 15 10.62 6.03 5.03
CA ALA A 15 10.68 7.34 4.36
C ALA A 15 9.27 7.88 4.04
N LYS A 16 8.35 7.01 3.59
CA LYS A 16 6.93 7.39 3.37
C LYS A 16 6.30 7.93 4.66
N ILE A 17 6.45 7.22 5.78
CA ILE A 17 5.85 7.62 7.07
C ILE A 17 6.42 8.96 7.55
N ILE A 18 7.73 9.16 7.38
CA ILE A 18 8.42 10.40 7.77
C ILE A 18 7.90 11.57 6.91
N ALA A 19 7.79 11.39 5.59
CA ALA A 19 7.26 12.42 4.70
C ALA A 19 5.84 12.85 5.09
N TYR A 20 4.93 11.89 5.36
CA TYR A 20 3.59 12.19 5.85
C TYR A 20 3.63 13.03 7.15
N ARG A 21 4.45 12.63 8.13
CA ARG A 21 4.55 13.36 9.40
C ARG A 21 5.13 14.77 9.25
N ILE A 22 6.09 14.97 8.36
CA ILE A 22 6.68 16.29 8.08
C ILE A 22 5.63 17.22 7.48
N ILE A 23 4.87 16.74 6.48
CA ILE A 23 3.81 17.52 5.83
C ILE A 23 2.71 17.87 6.85
N GLY A 24 2.33 16.94 7.72
CA GLY A 24 1.33 17.20 8.77
C GLY A 24 1.78 18.20 9.83
N LYS A 25 3.08 18.35 10.04
CA LYS A 25 3.64 19.41 10.89
C LYS A 25 3.66 20.75 10.17
N ILE A 26 4.08 20.78 8.90
CA ILE A 26 4.17 22.01 8.09
C ILE A 26 2.79 22.63 7.86
N PHE A 27 1.77 21.81 7.59
CA PHE A 27 0.40 22.27 7.30
C PHE A 27 -0.52 22.31 8.53
N GLY A 28 -0.03 21.97 9.73
CA GLY A 28 -0.86 21.95 10.94
C GLY A 28 -1.96 20.86 10.96
N THR A 29 -1.98 19.97 9.98
CA THR A 29 -2.96 18.88 9.82
C THR A 29 -2.51 17.56 10.45
N SER A 30 -1.58 17.62 11.42
CA SER A 30 -1.07 16.47 12.18
C SER A 30 -2.15 15.50 12.70
N PRO A 31 -3.31 15.93 13.25
CA PRO A 31 -4.35 14.98 13.66
C PRO A 31 -4.99 14.23 12.48
N ALA A 32 -5.26 14.91 11.37
CA ALA A 32 -5.82 14.30 10.16
C ALA A 32 -4.84 13.29 9.54
N ILE A 33 -3.54 13.63 9.52
CA ILE A 33 -2.50 12.73 9.02
C ILE A 33 -2.33 11.50 9.91
N ASN A 34 -2.37 11.64 11.24
CA ASN A 34 -2.31 10.50 12.14
C ASN A 34 -3.53 9.58 11.99
N GLN A 35 -4.73 10.14 11.81
CA GLN A 35 -5.94 9.36 11.56
C GLN A 35 -5.89 8.63 10.22
N TYR A 36 -5.33 9.26 9.19
CA TYR A 36 -5.05 8.64 7.90
C TYR A 36 -4.03 7.50 8.02
N LEU A 37 -2.88 7.73 8.68
CA LEU A 37 -1.82 6.71 8.88
C LEU A 37 -2.32 5.50 9.68
N SER A 38 -3.14 5.75 10.70
CA SER A 38 -3.75 4.69 11.50
C SER A 38 -4.78 3.90 10.70
N SER A 39 -5.62 4.58 9.91
CA SER A 39 -6.59 3.93 9.01
C SER A 39 -5.89 3.11 7.92
N ALA A 40 -4.86 3.65 7.28
CA ALA A 40 -4.08 2.95 6.26
C ALA A 40 -3.37 1.70 6.82
N SER A 41 -2.85 1.78 8.06
CA SER A 41 -2.25 0.63 8.75
C SER A 41 -3.29 -0.43 9.11
N ALA A 42 -4.48 -0.02 9.56
CA ALA A 42 -5.57 -0.94 9.86
C ALA A 42 -6.05 -1.68 8.60
N THR A 43 -6.24 -0.96 7.50
CA THR A 43 -6.64 -1.53 6.20
C THR A 43 -5.59 -2.51 5.67
N SER A 44 -4.30 -2.17 5.75
CA SER A 44 -3.22 -3.05 5.30
C SER A 44 -3.15 -4.34 6.12
N LYS A 45 -3.37 -4.26 7.45
CA LYS A 45 -3.45 -5.44 8.33
C LYS A 45 -4.67 -6.31 7.98
N ALA A 46 -5.83 -5.69 7.73
CA ALA A 46 -7.03 -6.41 7.31
C ALA A 46 -6.80 -7.17 5.99
N PHE A 47 -6.14 -6.54 5.02
CA PHE A 47 -5.79 -7.19 3.75
C PHE A 47 -4.83 -8.36 3.93
N ALA A 48 -3.82 -8.21 4.81
CA ALA A 48 -2.90 -9.29 5.13
C ALA A 48 -3.67 -10.50 5.72
N VAL A 49 -4.60 -10.27 6.64
CA VAL A 49 -5.44 -11.33 7.23
C VAL A 49 -6.32 -12.01 6.18
N ILE A 50 -6.90 -11.26 5.24
CA ILE A 50 -7.73 -11.79 4.16
C ILE A 50 -6.90 -12.60 3.15
N LEU A 51 -5.66 -12.19 2.87
CA LEU A 51 -4.79 -12.84 1.89
C LEU A 51 -4.04 -14.06 2.46
N LEU A 52 -3.81 -14.08 3.78
CA LEU A 52 -3.13 -15.17 4.50
C LEU A 52 -3.70 -16.56 4.21
N PRO A 53 -5.03 -16.83 4.26
CA PRO A 53 -5.55 -18.16 3.97
C PRO A 53 -5.20 -18.62 2.55
N ILE A 54 -5.24 -17.74 1.55
CA ILE A 54 -4.84 -18.08 0.17
C ILE A 54 -3.37 -18.49 0.09
N ILE A 55 -2.50 -17.78 0.81
CA ILE A 55 -1.06 -18.07 0.84
C ILE A 55 -0.76 -19.39 1.57
N VAL A 56 -1.50 -19.68 2.65
CA VAL A 56 -1.33 -20.92 3.41
C VAL A 56 -1.86 -22.13 2.64
N LEU A 57 -2.93 -21.99 1.86
CA LEU A 57 -3.49 -23.09 1.06
C LEU A 57 -2.67 -23.43 -0.19
N LEU A 58 -1.87 -22.48 -0.71
CA LEU A 58 -1.02 -22.65 -1.89
C LEU A 58 -0.15 -23.92 -1.88
N PRO A 59 0.68 -24.19 -0.85
CA PRO A 59 1.54 -25.38 -0.80
C PRO A 59 0.78 -26.71 -0.64
N PHE A 60 -0.48 -26.69 -0.21
CA PHE A 60 -1.32 -27.89 -0.03
C PHE A 60 -2.25 -28.15 -1.22
N SER A 61 -2.22 -27.29 -2.25
CA SER A 61 -3.09 -27.40 -3.41
C SER A 61 -2.47 -28.23 -4.53
N GLU A 62 -3.30 -29.04 -5.20
CA GLU A 62 -2.88 -29.77 -6.40
C GLU A 62 -2.48 -28.81 -7.54
N PRO A 63 -1.54 -29.20 -8.42
CA PRO A 63 -1.02 -28.31 -9.47
C PRO A 63 -2.09 -27.74 -10.42
N ALA A 64 -3.21 -28.46 -10.62
CA ALA A 64 -4.35 -27.96 -11.39
C ALA A 64 -5.14 -26.85 -10.67
N LEU A 65 -5.27 -26.93 -9.34
CA LEU A 65 -5.96 -25.94 -8.50
C LEU A 65 -5.06 -24.76 -8.17
N GLN A 66 -3.74 -24.96 -8.15
CA GLN A 66 -2.73 -23.95 -7.83
C GLN A 66 -2.84 -22.73 -8.77
N VAL A 67 -3.06 -22.95 -10.07
CA VAL A 67 -3.23 -21.86 -11.05
C VAL A 67 -4.48 -21.03 -10.75
N GLY A 68 -5.58 -21.68 -10.35
CA GLY A 68 -6.81 -21.01 -9.94
C GLY A 68 -6.64 -20.19 -8.66
N LEU A 69 -5.93 -20.75 -7.66
CA LEU A 69 -5.62 -20.08 -6.40
C LEU A 69 -4.73 -18.84 -6.60
N ILE A 70 -3.73 -18.93 -7.49
CA ILE A 70 -2.87 -17.78 -7.82
C ILE A 70 -3.67 -16.69 -8.51
N LYS A 71 -4.50 -17.02 -9.50
CA LYS A 71 -5.33 -16.03 -10.21
C LYS A 71 -6.32 -15.33 -9.27
N THR A 72 -6.97 -16.08 -8.40
CA THR A 72 -7.91 -15.53 -7.41
C THR A 72 -7.19 -14.67 -6.37
N GLY A 73 -6.02 -15.10 -5.89
CA GLY A 73 -5.18 -14.31 -4.99
C GLY A 73 -4.72 -12.98 -5.61
N ILE A 74 -4.27 -12.98 -6.87
CA ILE A 74 -3.90 -11.76 -7.60
C ILE A 74 -5.10 -10.84 -7.78
N GLY A 75 -6.25 -11.39 -8.19
CA GLY A 75 -7.49 -10.61 -8.36
C GLY A 75 -7.94 -9.95 -7.06
N LEU A 76 -7.89 -10.69 -5.96
CA LEU A 76 -8.20 -10.18 -4.64
C LEU A 76 -7.22 -9.09 -4.21
N PHE A 77 -5.93 -9.30 -4.40
CA PHE A 77 -4.90 -8.28 -4.11
C PHE A 77 -5.16 -6.97 -4.87
N ILE A 78 -5.47 -7.04 -6.17
CA ILE A 78 -5.78 -5.86 -6.99
C ILE A 78 -7.04 -5.16 -6.46
N ALA A 79 -8.10 -5.89 -6.13
CA ALA A 79 -9.33 -5.32 -5.61
C ALA A 79 -9.11 -4.58 -4.27
N LEU A 80 -8.37 -5.22 -3.34
CA LEU A 80 -8.02 -4.63 -2.05
C LEU A 80 -7.16 -3.37 -2.24
N TYR A 81 -6.20 -3.39 -3.17
CA TYR A 81 -5.38 -2.23 -3.51
C TYR A 81 -6.21 -1.05 -4.03
N LEU A 82 -7.18 -1.30 -4.92
CA LEU A 82 -8.10 -0.27 -5.41
C LEU A 82 -8.96 0.33 -4.29
N ILE A 83 -9.43 -0.50 -3.35
CA ILE A 83 -10.16 -0.03 -2.16
C ILE A 83 -9.28 0.88 -1.30
N GLN A 84 -8.00 0.52 -1.10
CA GLN A 84 -7.07 1.37 -0.37
C GLN A 84 -6.87 2.73 -1.04
N LEU A 85 -6.70 2.72 -2.36
CA LEU A 85 -6.51 3.93 -3.14
C LEU A 85 -7.72 4.87 -3.06
N THR A 86 -8.93 4.32 -3.16
CA THR A 86 -10.17 5.11 -3.05
C THR A 86 -10.39 5.68 -1.64
N HIS A 87 -10.06 4.91 -0.59
CA HIS A 87 -10.04 5.42 0.78
C HIS A 87 -9.01 6.54 0.96
N GLY A 88 -7.82 6.40 0.36
CA GLY A 88 -6.78 7.42 0.43
C GLY A 88 -7.17 8.71 -0.28
N ILE A 89 -7.79 8.61 -1.46
CA ILE A 89 -8.37 9.74 -2.19
C ILE A 89 -9.43 10.43 -1.33
N ARG A 90 -10.40 9.68 -0.79
CA ARG A 90 -11.53 10.23 -0.02
C ARG A 90 -11.10 10.91 1.28
N ALA A 91 -10.11 10.36 1.97
CA ALA A 91 -9.56 10.95 3.19
C ALA A 91 -8.81 12.27 2.93
N ASN A 92 -8.14 12.38 1.79
CA ASN A 92 -7.37 13.58 1.44
C ASN A 92 -8.25 14.68 0.79
N PHE A 93 -9.31 14.30 0.07
CA PHE A 93 -10.28 15.23 -0.55
C PHE A 93 -11.09 16.04 0.46
N SER A 94 -11.29 15.54 1.70
CA SER A 94 -12.12 16.24 2.69
C SER A 94 -11.40 17.39 3.41
N ASN A 95 -10.07 17.50 3.31
CA ASN A 95 -9.29 18.41 4.17
C ASN A 95 -8.22 19.26 3.46
N LEU A 96 -7.88 19.02 2.18
CA LEU A 96 -6.76 19.72 1.53
C LEU A 96 -7.12 20.26 0.14
N LEU A 97 -6.86 21.56 -0.01
CA LEU A 97 -6.90 22.40 -1.22
C LEU A 97 -6.69 21.65 -2.56
N SER A 98 -7.55 21.97 -3.53
CA SER A 98 -7.40 21.78 -4.98
C SER A 98 -6.97 20.38 -5.45
N GLY A 99 -7.86 19.68 -6.18
CA GLY A 99 -7.69 18.29 -6.64
C GLY A 99 -6.37 17.97 -7.38
N TYR A 100 -5.64 18.97 -7.87
CA TYR A 100 -4.32 18.81 -8.48
C TYR A 100 -3.24 18.32 -7.50
N TYR A 101 -3.21 18.84 -6.27
CA TYR A 101 -2.22 18.43 -5.26
C TYR A 101 -2.44 17.00 -4.78
N ILE A 102 -3.68 16.53 -4.81
CA ILE A 102 -4.06 15.16 -4.44
C ILE A 102 -3.49 14.14 -5.44
N ILE A 103 -3.57 14.42 -6.74
CA ILE A 103 -3.05 13.52 -7.78
C ILE A 103 -1.52 13.41 -7.68
N LEU A 104 -0.82 14.54 -7.52
CA LEU A 104 0.64 14.55 -7.35
C LEU A 104 1.07 13.79 -6.08
N TYR A 105 0.32 13.96 -4.98
CA TYR A 105 0.60 13.32 -3.71
C TYR A 105 0.42 11.79 -3.76
N LEU A 106 -0.69 11.33 -4.34
CA LEU A 106 -0.98 9.90 -4.53
C LEU A 106 0.04 9.23 -5.46
N CYS A 107 0.39 9.91 -6.55
CA CYS A 107 1.42 9.43 -7.47
C CYS A 107 2.79 9.32 -6.78
N ALA A 108 3.19 10.31 -5.98
CA ALA A 108 4.51 10.35 -5.35
C ALA A 108 4.65 9.43 -4.11
N LEU A 109 3.59 9.21 -3.33
CA LEU A 109 3.69 8.46 -2.07
C LEU A 109 3.00 7.09 -2.08
N GLU A 110 2.07 6.83 -3.00
CA GLU A 110 1.37 5.55 -3.09
C GLU A 110 1.83 4.74 -4.30
N ILE A 111 1.88 5.36 -5.49
CA ILE A 111 2.22 4.69 -6.76
C ILE A 111 3.73 4.57 -6.95
N LEU A 112 4.51 5.60 -6.58
CA LEU A 112 5.97 5.61 -6.70
C LEU A 112 6.68 4.44 -5.98
N PRO A 113 6.37 4.09 -4.70
CA PRO A 113 7.02 2.96 -4.05
C PRO A 113 6.71 1.61 -4.73
N LEU A 114 5.52 1.43 -5.32
CA LEU A 114 5.20 0.24 -6.12
C LEU A 114 5.99 0.20 -7.43
N ALA A 115 6.09 1.33 -8.13
CA ALA A 115 6.85 1.43 -9.38
C ALA A 115 8.34 1.16 -9.17
N ILE A 116 8.91 1.65 -8.05
CA ILE A 116 10.30 1.36 -7.66
C ILE A 116 10.45 -0.13 -7.32
N LEU A 117 9.51 -0.73 -6.58
CA LEU A 117 9.56 -2.15 -6.23
C LEU A 117 9.54 -3.05 -7.48
N TYR A 118 8.64 -2.75 -8.43
CA TYR A 118 8.56 -3.48 -9.70
C TYR A 118 9.87 -3.38 -10.49
N LYS A 119 10.47 -2.19 -10.52
CA LYS A 119 11.75 -1.95 -11.20
C LYS A 119 12.89 -2.75 -10.56
N VAL A 120 12.95 -2.88 -9.23
CA VAL A 120 14.01 -3.63 -8.52
C VAL A 120 13.82 -5.14 -8.60
N LEU A 121 12.57 -5.62 -8.70
CA LEU A 121 12.28 -7.07 -8.75
C LEU A 121 12.46 -7.65 -10.16
N PHE A 122 12.11 -6.89 -11.20
CA PHE A 122 12.14 -7.35 -12.60
C PHE A 122 13.32 -6.80 -13.43
N LYS A 123 14.17 -5.95 -12.86
CA LYS A 123 15.37 -5.42 -13.51
C LYS A 123 16.52 -5.24 -12.52
#